data_AF-A0A3D0Z224-F1
#
_entry.id   AF-A0A3D0Z224-F1
#
_cell.length_a   1.000
_cell.length_b   1.000
_cell.length_c   1.000
_cell.angle_alpha   90.00
_cell.angle_beta   90.00
_cell.angle_gamma   90.00
#
_symmetry.space_group_name_H-M   'P 1'
#
loop_
_entity.id
_entity.type
_entity.pdbx_description
1 polymer ?
#
loop_
_entity_poly.entity_id
_entity_poly.type
_entity_poly.pdbx_seq_one_letter_code
_entity_poly.pdbx_strand_id
1 'polypeptide(L)'
;MLRMLFGGGSLTDALIYAASALFVIFFTLPVHEFAHALTANKLGDNTAKYQGRLTINPMAHIDYMGALMILLVGFGWAKPVPVNSQEL
;
A
#
# COMPACT_ATOMS: atom_id res chain seq x y z
N MET A 1 4.54 12.26 10.21
CA MET A 1 5.76 13.10 10.27
C MET A 1 5.47 14.53 10.72
N LEU A 2 4.47 15.21 10.14
CA LEU A 2 4.19 16.63 10.41
C LEU A 2 3.97 16.94 11.89
N ARG A 3 3.20 16.12 12.61
CA ARG A 3 2.96 16.29 14.06
C ARG A 3 4.24 16.32 14.89
N MET A 4 5.26 15.58 14.47
CA MET A 4 6.50 15.45 15.22
C MET A 4 7.45 16.61 14.94
N LEU A 5 7.41 17.14 13.72
CA LEU A 5 8.15 18.35 13.33
C LEU A 5 7.67 19.59 14.09
N PHE A 6 6.36 19.72 14.34
CA PHE A 6 5.78 20.89 15.01
C PHE A 6 5.50 20.70 16.51
N GLY A 7 5.57 19.46 17.01
CA GLY A 7 5.21 19.10 18.39
C GLY A 7 6.40 18.78 19.31
N GLY A 8 7.65 18.98 18.86
CA GLY A 8 8.84 18.69 19.67
C GLY A 8 9.22 17.20 19.75
N GLY A 9 8.94 16.41 18.71
CA GLY A 9 9.27 14.98 18.68
C GLY A 9 10.78 14.71 18.63
N SER A 10 11.23 13.63 19.26
CA SER A 10 12.65 13.25 19.25
C SER A 10 13.05 12.65 17.88
N LEU A 11 14.36 12.66 17.58
CA LEU A 11 14.88 11.99 16.37
C LEU A 11 14.54 10.50 16.36
N THR A 12 14.61 9.84 17.52
CA THR A 12 14.26 8.41 17.68
C THR A 12 12.83 8.16 17.25
N ASP A 13 11.89 9.00 17.69
CA ASP A 13 10.50 8.86 17.28
C ASP A 13 10.38 8.98 15.75
N ALA A 14 11.06 9.96 15.15
CA ALA A 14 10.98 10.22 13.71
C ALA A 14 11.50 9.03 12.89
N LEU A 15 12.58 8.39 13.36
CA LEU A 15 13.13 7.19 12.76
C LEU A 15 12.18 6.00 12.88
N ILE A 16 11.59 5.77 14.06
CA ILE A 16 10.61 4.69 14.26
C ILE A 16 9.42 4.90 13.34
N TYR A 17 8.88 6.12 13.30
CA TYR A 17 7.76 6.47 12.45
C TYR A 17 8.08 6.21 10.96
N ALA A 18 9.22 6.70 10.48
CA ALA A 18 9.62 6.51 9.09
C ALA A 18 9.80 5.03 8.75
N ALA A 19 10.44 4.25 9.62
CA ALA A 19 10.62 2.82 9.44
C ALA A 19 9.27 2.08 9.37
N SER A 20 8.34 2.38 10.29
CA SER A 20 6.99 1.80 10.26
C SER A 20 6.22 2.19 9.01
N ALA A 21 6.27 3.46 8.61
CA ALA A 21 5.59 3.93 7.39
C ALA A 21 6.13 3.26 6.13
N LEU A 22 7.47 3.14 6.01
CA LEU A 22 8.10 2.45 4.89
C LEU A 22 7.73 0.96 4.86
N PHE A 23 7.67 0.30 6.03
CA PHE A 23 7.21 -1.08 6.12
C PHE A 23 5.77 -1.24 5.62
N VAL A 24 4.86 -0.33 6.02
CA VAL A 24 3.48 -0.34 5.54
C VAL A 24 3.41 -0.17 4.02
N ILE A 25 4.16 0.80 3.47
CA ILE A 25 4.14 1.14 2.03
C ILE A 25 4.74 0.04 1.17
N PHE A 26 5.86 -0.55 1.57
CA PHE A 26 6.62 -1.49 0.74
C PHE A 26 6.36 -2.97 1.04
N PHE A 27 5.67 -3.28 2.14
CA PHE A 27 5.38 -4.65 2.52
C PHE A 27 3.89 -4.88 2.79
N THR A 28 3.31 -4.21 3.78
CA THR A 28 1.92 -4.49 4.21
C THR A 28 0.90 -4.25 3.10
N LEU A 29 0.93 -3.08 2.46
CA LEU A 29 -0.01 -2.71 1.40
C LEU A 29 0.17 -3.57 0.14
N PRO A 30 1.38 -3.80 -0.39
CA PRO A 30 1.59 -4.71 -1.53
C PRO A 30 1.09 -6.12 -1.29
N VAL A 31 1.30 -6.69 -0.10
CA VAL A 31 0.83 -8.04 0.24
C VAL A 31 -0.70 -8.08 0.32
N HIS A 32 -1.32 -7.03 0.89
CA HIS A 32 -2.79 -6.91 0.95
C HIS A 32 -3.41 -6.86 -0.45
N GLU A 33 -2.91 -5.99 -1.33
CA GLU A 33 -3.39 -5.85 -2.71
C GLU A 33 -3.12 -7.09 -3.55
N PHE A 34 -1.95 -7.73 -3.36
CA PHE A 34 -1.67 -9.03 -3.97
C PHE A 34 -2.66 -10.10 -3.53
N ALA A 35 -3.09 -10.11 -2.26
CA ALA A 35 -4.06 -11.08 -1.77
C ALA A 35 -5.44 -10.88 -2.43
N HIS A 36 -5.85 -9.63 -2.68
CA HIS A 36 -7.03 -9.33 -3.49
C HIS A 36 -6.88 -9.87 -4.92
N ALA A 37 -5.77 -9.55 -5.60
CA ALA A 37 -5.48 -10.04 -6.95
C ALA A 37 -5.48 -11.57 -7.03
N LEU A 38 -4.84 -12.24 -6.07
CA LEU A 38 -4.72 -13.69 -6.02
C LEU A 38 -6.08 -14.36 -5.80
N THR A 39 -6.87 -13.84 -4.87
CA THR A 39 -8.20 -14.38 -4.57
C THR A 39 -9.13 -14.22 -5.77
N ALA A 40 -9.19 -13.03 -6.37
CA ALA A 40 -9.98 -12.77 -7.57
C ALA A 40 -9.58 -13.70 -8.72
N ASN A 41 -8.28 -13.84 -8.99
CA ASN A 41 -7.76 -14.73 -10.03
C ASN A 41 -8.12 -16.20 -9.76
N LYS A 42 -8.14 -16.64 -8.51
CA LYS A 42 -8.53 -18.02 -8.16
C LYS A 42 -10.03 -18.27 -8.33
N LEU A 43 -10.84 -17.22 -8.22
CA LEU A 43 -12.30 -17.30 -8.37
C LEU A 43 -12.76 -17.13 -9.83
N GLY A 44 -11.91 -16.62 -10.72
CA GLY A 44 -12.20 -16.55 -12.16
C GLY A 44 -11.88 -15.21 -12.79
N ASP A 45 -11.81 -14.15 -11.99
CA ASP A 45 -11.50 -12.79 -12.42
C ASP A 45 -10.00 -12.63 -12.69
N ASN A 46 -9.64 -12.63 -13.98
CA ASN A 46 -8.26 -12.47 -14.43
C ASN A 46 -7.86 -11.00 -14.65
N THR A 47 -8.72 -10.02 -14.33
CA THR A 47 -8.49 -8.59 -14.59
C THR A 47 -7.17 -8.10 -14.00
N ALA A 48 -6.94 -8.35 -12.70
CA ALA A 48 -5.72 -7.94 -12.01
C ALA A 48 -4.46 -8.60 -12.60
N LYS A 49 -4.56 -9.85 -13.07
CA LYS A 49 -3.47 -10.57 -13.72
C LYS A 49 -3.10 -9.94 -15.07
N TYR A 50 -4.09 -9.62 -15.90
CA TYR A 50 -3.84 -8.96 -17.20
C TYR A 50 -3.29 -7.55 -17.06
N GLN A 51 -3.61 -6.86 -15.96
CA GLN A 51 -3.01 -5.56 -15.62
C GLN A 51 -1.60 -5.66 -15.02
N GLY A 52 -1.02 -6.86 -14.91
CA GLY A 52 0.30 -7.09 -14.31
C GLY A 52 0.33 -6.88 -12.79
N ARG A 53 -0.83 -6.93 -12.13
CA ARG A 53 -0.99 -6.66 -10.69
C ARG A 53 -1.04 -7.92 -9.84
N LEU A 54 -1.07 -9.10 -10.44
CA LEU A 54 -0.84 -10.37 -9.75
C LEU A 54 0.67 -10.57 -9.51
N THR A 55 1.25 -9.74 -8.64
CA THR A 55 2.68 -9.74 -8.31
C THR A 55 2.91 -9.24 -6.88
N ILE A 56 3.99 -9.68 -6.24
CA ILE A 56 4.44 -9.17 -4.93
C ILE A 56 5.28 -7.89 -5.09
N ASN A 57 5.62 -7.50 -6.33
CA ASN A 57 6.37 -6.27 -6.58
C ASN A 57 5.63 -5.04 -6.00
N PRO A 58 6.18 -4.35 -4.98
CA PRO A 58 5.50 -3.23 -4.33
C PRO A 58 5.19 -2.08 -5.29
N MET A 59 6.01 -1.90 -6.33
CA MET A 59 5.83 -0.82 -7.30
C MET A 59 4.53 -0.98 -8.12
N ALA A 60 3.96 -2.18 -8.19
CA ALA A 60 2.67 -2.41 -8.86
C ALA A 60 1.47 -1.94 -8.02
N HIS A 61 1.66 -1.71 -6.72
CA HIS A 61 0.59 -1.48 -5.73
C HIS A 61 0.71 -0.16 -4.97
N ILE A 62 1.79 0.59 -5.18
CA ILE A 62 1.98 1.89 -4.53
C ILE A 62 1.22 2.97 -5.30
N ASP A 63 0.44 3.77 -4.56
CA ASP A 63 -0.01 5.08 -4.99
C ASP A 63 0.91 6.13 -4.39
N TYR A 64 1.55 6.98 -5.21
CA TYR A 64 2.53 7.94 -4.73
C TYR A 64 1.92 9.02 -3.82
N MET A 65 0.66 9.41 -4.06
CA MET A 65 -0.03 10.38 -3.21
C MET A 65 -0.43 9.71 -1.89
N GLY A 66 -0.98 8.51 -1.95
CA GLY A 66 -1.31 7.72 -0.76
C GLY A 66 -0.09 7.48 0.14
N ALA A 67 1.04 7.08 -0.45
CA ALA A 67 2.32 6.90 0.25
C ALA A 67 2.83 8.20 0.88
N LEU A 68 2.74 9.32 0.15
CA LEU A 68 3.11 10.63 0.68
C LEU A 68 2.23 11.03 1.87
N MET A 69 0.92 10.76 1.80
CA MET A 69 0.00 11.04 2.92
C MET A 69 0.30 10.17 4.14
N ILE A 70 0.67 8.90 3.96
CA ILE A 70 1.13 8.03 5.05
C ILE A 70 2.37 8.63 5.71
N LEU A 71 3.33 9.14 4.95
CA LEU A 71 4.54 9.75 5.53
C LEU A 71 4.23 11.06 6.24
N LEU A 72 3.43 11.95 5.66
CA LEU A 72 3.23 13.29 6.21
C LEU A 72 2.19 13.30 7.33
N VAL A 73 1.02 12.74 7.06
CA VAL A 73 -0.19 12.82 7.88
C VAL A 73 -0.37 11.59 8.77
N GLY A 74 0.16 10.43 8.36
CA GLY A 74 -0.03 9.15 9.07
C GLY A 74 -1.24 8.36 8.61
N PHE A 75 -1.93 8.83 7.56
CA PHE A 75 -3.06 8.16 6.92
C PHE A 75 -2.89 8.22 5.40
N GLY A 76 -3.27 7.15 4.69
CA GLY A 76 -3.26 7.11 3.23
C GLY A 76 -3.71 5.74 2.72
N TRP A 77 -3.41 5.43 1.46
CA TRP A 77 -3.94 4.25 0.77
C TRP A 77 -2.91 3.65 -0.20
N ALA A 78 -3.15 2.39 -0.59
CA ALA A 78 -2.48 1.74 -1.70
C ALA A 78 -3.17 2.09 -3.03
N LYS A 79 -2.53 1.76 -4.15
CA LYS A 79 -3.21 1.69 -5.43
C LYS A 79 -4.13 0.47 -5.39
N PRO A 80 -5.46 0.61 -5.42
CA PRO A 80 -6.38 -0.53 -5.20
C PRO A 80 -6.42 -1.46 -6.40
N VAL A 81 -6.34 -2.78 -6.20
CA VAL A 81 -6.52 -3.79 -7.24
C VAL A 81 -7.99 -3.90 -7.64
N PRO A 82 -8.34 -3.86 -8.95
CA PRO A 82 -9.72 -4.05 -9.36
C PRO A 82 -10.16 -5.50 -9.17
N VAL A 83 -11.41 -5.67 -8.76
CA VAL A 83 -12.12 -6.95 -8.70
C VAL A 83 -13.38 -6.83 -9.55
N ASN A 84 -13.49 -7.63 -10.60
CA ASN A 84 -14.65 -7.70 -11.49
C ASN A 84 -15.62 -8.78 -11.01
N SER A 85 -16.67 -8.38 -10.30
CA SER A 85 -17.69 -9.31 -9.77
C SER A 85 -18.53 -10.01 -10.84
N GLN A 86 -18.51 -9.56 -12.09
CA GLN A 86 -19.19 -10.22 -13.20
C GLN A 86 -18.42 -11.46 -13.68
N GLU A 87 -17.14 -11.58 -13.30
CA GLU A 87 -16.23 -12.69 -13.66
C GLU A 87 -15.95 -13.63 -12.47
N LEU A 88 -16.61 -13.40 -11.32
CA LEU A 88 -16.51 -14.23 -10.10
C LEU A 88 -17.52 -15.38 -10.07
#